data_AF-A0A5M9IZC1-F1
#
_entry.id   AF-A0A5M9IZC1-F1
#
_cell.length_a   1.000
_cell.length_b   1.000
_cell.length_c   1.000
_cell.angle_alpha   90.00
_cell.angle_beta   90.00
_cell.angle_gamma   90.00
#
_symmetry.space_group_name_H-M   'P 1'
#
loop_
_entity.id
_entity.type
_entity.pdbx_description
1 polymer ?
#
loop_
_entity_poly.entity_id
_entity_poly.type
_entity_poly.pdbx_seq_one_letter_code
_entity_poly.pdbx_strand_id
1 'polypeptide(L)'
;MTLHAVVTVDLDNGVSSSARTKFNEALKAKKLTKHKLTTLWTGVFTTGTTREWAIKYSRDAIDEAASAAGITTYEAFVSISEAAPVEWKRGPAETLLGLASRFR
;
A
#
# COMPACT_ATOMS: atom_id res chain seq x y z
N MET A 1 -20.66 -2.89 -4.87
CA MET A 1 -19.98 -1.98 -3.93
C MET A 1 -18.50 -1.92 -4.29
N THR A 2 -17.85 -0.79 -4.07
CA THR A 2 -16.40 -0.63 -4.28
C THR A 2 -15.67 -1.16 -3.05
N LEU A 3 -14.55 -1.86 -3.25
CA LEU A 3 -13.70 -2.32 -2.16
C LEU A 3 -12.33 -1.64 -2.23
N HIS A 4 -11.80 -1.30 -1.06
CA HIS A 4 -10.49 -0.69 -0.90
C HIS A 4 -9.57 -1.68 -0.20
N ALA A 5 -8.42 -1.95 -0.81
CA ALA A 5 -7.32 -2.66 -0.16
C ALA A 5 -6.37 -1.68 0.49
N VAL A 6 -5.99 -1.98 1.72
CA VAL A 6 -4.78 -1.49 2.37
C VAL A 6 -3.83 -2.67 2.50
N VAL A 7 -2.65 -2.54 1.93
CA VAL A 7 -1.61 -3.56 1.96
C VAL A 7 -0.37 -2.94 2.58
N THR A 8 0.24 -3.61 3.55
CA THR A 8 1.56 -3.23 4.07
C THR A 8 2.53 -4.34 3.71
N VAL A 9 3.65 -4.01 3.07
CA VAL A 9 4.70 -4.98 2.76
C VAL A 9 6.02 -4.50 3.30
N ASP A 10 6.58 -5.26 4.23
CA ASP A 10 7.95 -5.06 4.68
C ASP A 10 8.90 -6.03 3.96
N LEU A 11 9.99 -5.46 3.44
CA LEU A 11 11.00 -6.19 2.68
C LEU A 11 12.25 -6.27 3.52
N ASP A 12 12.86 -7.45 3.57
CA ASP A 12 14.06 -7.70 4.36
C ASP A 12 15.16 -6.64 4.13
N ASN A 13 15.93 -6.35 5.18
CA ASN A 13 16.97 -5.32 5.19
C ASN A 13 18.11 -5.62 4.19
N GLY A 14 18.28 -6.88 3.80
CA GLY A 14 19.22 -7.30 2.75
C GLY A 14 18.77 -7.00 1.32
N VAL A 15 17.52 -6.59 1.09
CA VAL A 15 17.00 -6.31 -0.26
C VAL A 15 17.60 -5.02 -0.81
N SER A 16 18.32 -5.14 -1.93
CA SER A 16 18.98 -4.03 -2.61
C SER A 16 17.99 -2.96 -3.10
N SER A 17 18.48 -1.73 -3.29
CA SER A 17 17.67 -0.63 -3.82
C SER A 17 17.10 -0.94 -5.21
N SER A 18 17.84 -1.64 -6.06
CA SER A 18 17.39 -2.05 -7.39
C SER A 18 16.26 -3.08 -7.32
N ALA A 19 16.35 -4.08 -6.43
CA ALA A 19 15.28 -5.04 -6.19
C ALA A 19 14.03 -4.36 -5.61
N ARG A 20 14.19 -3.43 -4.66
CA ARG A 20 13.08 -2.61 -4.12
C ARG A 20 12.40 -1.79 -5.22
N THR A 21 13.15 -1.20 -6.14
CA THR A 21 12.58 -0.46 -7.28
C THR A 21 11.77 -1.38 -8.19
N LYS A 22 12.33 -2.53 -8.60
CA LYS A 22 11.61 -3.52 -9.41
C LYS A 22 10.32 -4.00 -8.75
N PHE A 23 10.38 -4.31 -7.46
CA PHE A 23 9.22 -4.70 -6.67
C PHE A 23 8.13 -3.62 -6.69
N ASN A 24 8.52 -2.36 -6.44
CA ASN A 24 7.59 -1.24 -6.45
C ASN A 24 6.97 -1.02 -7.85
N GLU A 25 7.74 -1.19 -8.92
CA GLU A 25 7.25 -1.07 -10.30
C GLU A 25 6.26 -2.18 -10.65
N ALA A 26 6.53 -3.41 -10.24
CA ALA A 26 5.63 -4.55 -10.42
C ALA A 26 4.28 -4.32 -9.71
N LEU A 27 4.27 -3.87 -8.45
CA LEU A 27 3.02 -3.56 -7.75
C LEU A 27 2.23 -2.40 -8.37
N LYS A 28 2.92 -1.36 -8.88
CA LYS A 28 2.27 -0.28 -9.62
C LYS A 28 1.59 -0.79 -10.90
N ALA A 29 2.23 -1.72 -11.61
CA ALA A 29 1.62 -2.35 -12.80
C ALA A 29 0.34 -3.11 -12.44
N LYS A 30 0.26 -3.67 -11.23
CA LYS A 30 -0.93 -4.33 -10.65
C LYS A 30 -1.98 -3.35 -10.10
N LYS A 31 -1.86 -2.05 -10.40
CA LYS A 31 -2.78 -0.98 -9.98
C LYS A 31 -2.81 -0.73 -8.46
N LEU A 32 -1.73 -1.08 -7.76
CA LEU A 32 -1.54 -0.67 -6.36
C LEU A 32 -0.75 0.64 -6.31
N THR A 33 -1.20 1.55 -5.46
CA THR A 33 -0.60 2.87 -5.27
C THR A 33 0.25 2.89 -4.01
N LYS A 34 1.55 3.21 -4.16
CA LYS A 34 2.50 3.32 -3.04
C LYS A 34 2.33 4.64 -2.28
N HIS A 35 2.41 4.58 -0.95
CA HIS A 35 2.51 5.75 -0.09
C HIS A 35 3.99 6.09 0.21
N LYS A 36 4.32 7.38 0.31
CA LYS A 36 5.73 7.85 0.23
C LYS A 36 6.60 7.48 1.44
N LEU A 37 6.06 7.59 2.66
CA LEU A 37 6.83 7.46 3.90
C LEU A 37 6.59 6.14 4.63
N THR A 38 5.75 5.27 4.07
CA THR A 38 5.31 4.04 4.71
C THR A 38 5.57 2.84 3.80
N THR A 39 5.49 1.64 4.37
CA THR A 39 5.44 0.35 3.66
C THR A 39 4.07 0.09 3.03
N LEU A 40 3.19 1.11 3.02
CA LEU A 40 1.78 0.98 2.71
C LEU A 40 1.49 1.19 1.23
N TRP A 41 0.58 0.37 0.74
CA TRP A 41 0.03 0.34 -0.60
C TRP A 41 -1.49 0.33 -0.52
N THR A 42 -2.14 0.99 -1.48
CA THR A 42 -3.61 0.99 -1.57
C THR A 42 -4.08 0.55 -2.94
N GLY A 43 -5.15 -0.23 -2.98
CA GLY A 43 -5.84 -0.65 -4.20
C GLY A 43 -7.33 -0.34 -4.15
N VAL A 44 -7.96 -0.20 -5.31
CA VAL A 44 -9.41 -0.02 -5.45
C VAL A 44 -9.94 -1.08 -6.40
N PHE A 45 -10.96 -1.80 -5.97
CA PHE A 45 -11.63 -2.84 -6.74
C PHE A 45 -13.07 -2.42 -7.06
N THR A 46 -13.48 -2.65 -8.30
CA THR A 46 -14.79 -2.24 -8.81
C THR A 46 -15.92 -3.15 -8.30
N THR A 47 -17.15 -2.67 -8.51
CA THR A 47 -18.40 -3.38 -8.21
C THR A 47 -18.44 -4.77 -8.86
N GLY A 48 -18.68 -5.80 -8.04
CA GLY A 48 -18.73 -7.21 -8.47
C GLY A 48 -17.59 -8.06 -7.89
N THR A 49 -16.57 -7.41 -7.33
CA THR A 49 -15.44 -8.07 -6.66
C THR A 49 -15.83 -8.53 -5.25
N THR A 50 -15.53 -9.77 -4.89
CA THR A 50 -15.69 -10.25 -3.51
C THR A 50 -14.50 -9.86 -2.64
N ARG A 51 -14.71 -9.82 -1.31
CA ARG A 51 -13.62 -9.53 -0.35
C ARG A 51 -12.51 -10.58 -0.46
N GLU A 52 -12.88 -11.84 -0.62
CA GLU A 52 -11.96 -12.98 -0.71
C GLU A 52 -11.11 -12.88 -1.98
N TRP A 53 -11.73 -12.51 -3.11
CA TRP A 53 -11.01 -12.30 -4.36
C TRP A 53 -10.04 -11.13 -4.23
N ALA A 54 -10.44 -10.02 -3.60
CA ALA A 54 -9.58 -8.86 -3.40
C ALA A 54 -8.36 -9.20 -2.53
N ILE A 55 -8.56 -9.97 -1.45
CA ILE A 55 -7.45 -10.50 -0.62
C ILE A 55 -6.51 -11.36 -1.47
N LYS A 56 -7.07 -12.31 -2.25
CA LYS A 56 -6.28 -13.21 -3.09
C LYS A 56 -5.48 -12.43 -4.12
N TYR A 57 -6.11 -11.53 -4.86
CA TYR A 57 -5.45 -10.70 -5.86
C TYR A 57 -4.31 -9.87 -5.26
N SER A 58 -4.54 -9.24 -4.11
CA SER A 58 -3.48 -8.48 -3.42
C SER A 58 -2.31 -9.35 -3.00
N ARG A 59 -2.55 -10.58 -2.52
CA ARG A 59 -1.49 -11.53 -2.19
C ARG A 59 -0.72 -11.97 -3.43
N ASP A 60 -1.42 -12.45 -4.45
CA ASP A 60 -0.81 -12.89 -5.71
C ASP A 60 0.04 -11.76 -6.34
N ALA A 61 -0.43 -10.51 -6.28
CA ALA A 61 0.31 -9.35 -6.77
C ALA A 61 1.63 -9.11 -6.01
N ILE A 62 1.66 -9.35 -4.69
CA ILE A 62 2.87 -9.25 -3.87
C ILE A 62 3.83 -10.38 -4.19
N ASP A 63 3.33 -11.60 -4.26
CA ASP A 63 4.13 -12.80 -4.55
C ASP A 63 4.79 -12.68 -5.95
N GLU A 64 4.02 -12.26 -6.96
CA GLU A 64 4.54 -12.01 -8.30
C GLU A 64 5.56 -10.87 -8.33
N ALA A 65 5.32 -9.77 -7.59
CA ALA A 65 6.25 -8.65 -7.51
C ALA A 65 7.56 -9.05 -6.81
N ALA A 66 7.48 -9.84 -5.74
CA ALA A 66 8.63 -10.37 -5.03
C ALA A 66 9.45 -11.30 -5.94
N SER A 67 8.77 -12.23 -6.62
CA SER A 67 9.40 -13.13 -7.59
C SER A 67 10.10 -12.36 -8.72
N ALA A 68 9.46 -11.35 -9.31
CA ALA A 68 10.05 -10.54 -10.38
C ALA A 68 11.27 -9.72 -9.92
N ALA A 69 11.32 -9.37 -8.63
CA ALA A 69 12.42 -8.65 -8.00
C ALA A 69 13.53 -9.58 -7.45
N GLY A 70 13.34 -10.90 -7.47
CA GLY A 70 14.25 -11.86 -6.84
C GLY A 70 14.26 -11.80 -5.31
N ILE A 71 13.14 -11.39 -4.71
CA ILE A 71 12.97 -11.29 -3.25
C ILE A 71 12.30 -12.58 -2.75
N THR A 72 12.94 -13.25 -1.80
CA THR A 72 12.47 -14.53 -1.25
C THR A 72 11.81 -14.41 0.12
N THR A 73 12.03 -13.29 0.81
CA THR A 73 11.57 -13.05 2.18
C THR A 73 10.94 -11.67 2.30
N TYR A 74 9.68 -11.64 2.71
CA TYR A 74 8.91 -10.45 3.01
C TYR A 74 7.81 -10.79 4.01
N GLU A 75 7.34 -9.77 4.73
CA GLU A 75 6.12 -9.86 5.53
C GLU A 75 5.07 -8.95 4.90
N ALA A 76 3.83 -9.43 4.79
CA ALA A 76 2.74 -8.63 4.24
C ALA A 76 1.43 -8.84 4.98
N PHE A 77 0.71 -7.74 5.18
CA PHE A 77 -0.67 -7.74 5.68
C PHE A 77 -1.58 -7.06 4.67
N VAL A 78 -2.80 -7.58 4.55
CA VAL A 78 -3.85 -7.01 3.70
C VAL A 78 -5.14 -6.86 4.48
N SER A 79 -5.78 -5.70 4.35
CA SER A 79 -7.10 -5.42 4.88
C SER A 79 -7.99 -4.89 3.75
N ILE A 80 -9.24 -5.37 3.70
CA ILE A 80 -10.22 -4.98 2.70
C ILE A 80 -11.43 -4.34 3.38
N SER A 81 -11.74 -3.12 2.99
CA SER A 81 -12.84 -2.32 3.52
C SER A 81 -13.70 -1.73 2.41
N GLU A 82 -14.97 -1.45 2.70
CA GLU A 82 -15.83 -0.63 1.83
C GLU A 82 -15.52 0.86 1.98
N ALA A 83 -14.98 1.27 3.13
CA ALA A 83 -14.52 2.62 3.36
C ALA A 83 -13.10 2.78 2.82
N ALA A 84 -12.86 3.88 2.10
CA ALA A 84 -11.52 4.26 1.68
C ALA A 84 -10.62 4.55 2.91
N PRO A 85 -9.33 4.20 2.86
CA PRO A 85 -8.40 4.58 3.91
C PRO A 85 -8.26 6.09 4.00
N VAL A 86 -8.24 6.61 5.22
CA VAL A 86 -8.03 8.04 5.49
C VAL A 86 -6.54 8.27 5.73
N GLU A 87 -5.92 9.06 4.87
CA GLU A 87 -4.54 9.49 5.03
C GLU A 87 -4.48 10.82 5.80
N TRP A 88 -3.61 10.91 6.81
CA TRP A 88 -3.24 12.17 7.46
C TRP A 88 -1.73 12.36 7.39
N LYS A 89 -1.29 13.59 7.14
CA LYS A 89 0.12 13.96 7.02
C LYS A 89 0.46 15.02 8.06
N ARG A 90 1.62 14.89 8.70
CA ARG A 90 2.23 15.94 9.53
C ARG A 90 3.47 16.46 8.80
N GLY A 91 3.45 17.74 8.43
CA GLY A 91 4.61 18.43 7.87
C GLY A 91 5.59 18.92 8.95
N PRO A 92 6.74 19.52 8.57
CA PRO A 92 7.58 20.25 9.51
C PRO A 92 6.71 21.30 10.24
N ALA A 93 6.86 21.34 11.57
CA ALA A 93 5.97 21.97 12.57
C ALA A 93 4.93 22.96 12.01
N GLU A 94 3.65 22.58 12.08
CA GLU A 94 2.59 23.57 11.95
C GLU A 94 2.78 24.63 13.02
N THR A 95 2.81 25.89 12.60
CA THR A 95 2.81 27.02 13.52
C THR A 95 1.56 26.93 14.40
N LEU A 96 1.61 27.48 15.61
CA LEU A 96 0.44 27.54 16.52
C LEU A 96 -0.83 28.09 15.84
N LEU A 97 -0.66 28.94 14.82
CA LEU A 97 -1.73 29.45 13.95
C LEU A 97 -2.39 28.38 13.07
N GLY A 98 -1.64 27.40 12.56
CA GLY A 98 -2.18 26.28 11.77
C GLY A 98 -2.95 25.26 12.61
N LEU A 99 -2.61 25.14 13.90
CA LEU A 99 -3.34 24.29 14.84
C LEU A 99 -4.70 24.89 15.25
N ALA A 100 -4.79 26.22 15.37
CA ALA A 100 -6.02 26.90 15.79
C ALA A 100 -7.14 26.87 14.73
N SER A 101 -6.81 26.68 13.44
CA SER A 101 -7.79 26.61 12.35
C SER A 101 -8.45 25.23 12.20
N ARG A 102 -7.95 24.20 12.88
CA ARG A 102 -8.49 22.82 12.81
C ARG A 102 -9.73 22.58 13.69
N PHE A 103 -10.10 23.58 14.50
CA PHE A 103 -11.23 23.51 15.45
C PHE A 103 -12.31 24.58 15.18
N ARG A 104 -12.36 25.13 13.96
CA ARG A 104 -13.45 26.02 13.50
C ARG A 104 -14.29 25.32 12.45
#